data_AF-A0A1M6U9I5-F1
#
_entry.id   AF-A0A1M6U9I5-F1
#
_cell.length_a   1.000
_cell.length_b   1.000
_cell.length_c   1.000
_cell.angle_alpha   90.00
_cell.angle_beta   90.00
_cell.angle_gamma   90.00
#
_symmetry.space_group_name_H-M   'P 1'
#
loop_
_entity.id
_entity.type
_entity.pdbx_description
1 polymer ?
#
loop_
_entity_poly.entity_id
_entity_poly.type
_entity_poly.pdbx_seq_one_letter_code
_entity_poly.pdbx_strand_id
1 'polypeptide(L)' 'MTATQFAEWVQEKFDTCNVHNEIETSKLIVEVMKKYFALDKESDEEQ' A
#
# COMPACT_ATOMS: atom_id res chain seq x y z
N MET A 1 8.05 5.95 6.22
CA MET A 1 8.08 6.11 4.74
C MET A 1 7.34 7.40 4.40
N THR A 2 7.85 8.24 3.50
CA THR A 2 7.11 9.46 3.09
C THR A 2 5.91 9.11 2.19
N ALA A 3 4.95 10.04 2.06
CA ALA A 3 3.79 9.85 1.18
C ALA A 3 4.20 9.58 -0.29
N THR A 4 5.23 10.24 -0.79
CA THR A 4 5.75 10.02 -2.16
C THR A 4 6.32 8.62 -2.32
N GLN A 5 7.15 8.17 -1.37
CA GLN A 5 7.70 6.81 -1.39
C GLN A 5 6.62 5.73 -1.27
N PHE A 6 5.55 6.01 -0.52
CA PHE A 6 4.37 5.13 -0.45
C PHE A 6 3.69 5.03 -1.81
N ALA A 7 3.45 6.17 -2.49
CA ALA A 7 2.81 6.19 -3.79
C ALA A 7 3.62 5.43 -4.87
N GLU A 8 4.95 5.62 -4.89
CA GLU A 8 5.85 4.88 -5.78
C GLU A 8 5.77 3.37 -5.51
N TRP A 9 5.83 2.97 -4.24
CA TRP A 9 5.71 1.56 -3.85
C TRP A 9 4.35 0.94 -4.25
N VAL A 10 3.24 1.68 -4.08
CA VAL A 10 1.92 1.22 -4.52
C VAL A 10 1.94 1.00 -6.03
N GLN A 11 2.49 1.94 -6.79
CA GLN A 11 2.52 1.86 -8.24
C GLN A 11 3.33 0.65 -8.72
N GLU A 12 4.53 0.42 -8.19
CA GLU A 12 5.35 -0.76 -8.53
C GLU A 12 4.62 -2.09 -8.25
N LYS A 13 3.85 -2.14 -7.16
CA LYS A 13 3.06 -3.32 -6.80
C LYS A 13 1.91 -3.57 -7.78
N PHE A 14 1.24 -2.52 -8.23
CA PHE A 14 0.16 -2.64 -9.21
C PHE A 14 0.70 -2.93 -10.61
N ASP A 15 1.85 -2.39 -11.00
CA ASP A 15 2.51 -2.66 -12.29
C ASP A 15 2.90 -4.14 -12.45
N THR A 16 3.18 -4.82 -11.33
CA THR A 16 3.50 -6.26 -11.31
C THR A 16 2.31 -7.16 -11.03
N CYS A 17 1.13 -6.59 -10.76
CA CYS A 17 -0.09 -7.31 -10.46
C CYS A 17 -0.90 -7.60 -11.74
N ASN A 18 -1.42 -8.82 -11.86
CA ASN A 18 -2.45 -9.09 -12.86
C ASN A 18 -3.79 -8.50 -12.42
N VAL A 19 -4.06 -7.26 -12.80
CA VAL A 19 -5.28 -6.53 -12.41
C VAL A 19 -6.59 -7.21 -12.86
N HIS A 20 -6.54 -8.10 -13.85
CA HIS A 20 -7.69 -8.89 -14.29
C HIS A 20 -7.99 -10.10 -13.38
N ASN A 21 -7.06 -10.45 -12.49
CA ASN A 21 -7.25 -11.48 -11.47
C ASN A 21 -7.80 -10.86 -10.19
N GLU A 22 -9.12 -10.88 -10.03
CA GLU A 22 -9.83 -10.26 -8.90
C GLU A 22 -9.29 -10.70 -7.51
N ILE A 23 -8.91 -11.97 -7.36
CA ILE A 23 -8.40 -12.50 -6.09
C ILE A 23 -7.02 -11.91 -5.77
N GLU A 24 -6.17 -11.74 -6.77
CA GLU A 24 -4.85 -11.14 -6.60
C GLU A 24 -4.95 -9.64 -6.33
N THR A 25 -5.75 -8.94 -7.12
CA THR A 25 -6.01 -7.50 -6.98
C THR A 25 -6.58 -7.17 -5.60
N SER A 26 -7.57 -7.94 -5.12
CA SER A 26 -8.17 -7.72 -3.79
C SER A 26 -7.17 -7.92 -2.66
N LYS A 27 -6.29 -8.92 -2.75
CA LYS A 27 -5.20 -9.11 -1.77
C LYS A 27 -4.22 -7.95 -1.77
N LEU A 28 -3.84 -7.45 -2.95
CA LEU A 28 -2.94 -6.31 -3.07
C LEU A 28 -3.55 -5.04 -2.46
N ILE A 29 -4.83 -4.75 -2.73
CA ILE A 29 -5.53 -3.61 -2.12
C ILE A 29 -5.50 -3.68 -0.58
N VAL A 30 -5.73 -4.88 -0.01
CA VAL A 30 -5.67 -5.08 1.44
C VAL A 30 -4.24 -4.84 1.98
N GLU A 31 -3.20 -5.27 1.27
CA GLU A 31 -1.80 -5.00 1.63
C GLU A 31 -1.50 -3.50 1.64
N VAL A 32 -1.93 -2.79 0.60
CA VAL A 32 -1.78 -1.33 0.46
C VAL A 32 -2.44 -0.59 1.63
N MET A 33 -3.70 -0.94 1.93
CA MET A 33 -4.45 -0.32 3.03
C MET A 33 -3.80 -0.58 4.39
N LYS A 34 -3.39 -1.82 4.66
CA LYS A 34 -2.70 -2.16 5.92
C LYS A 34 -1.43 -1.33 6.10
N LYS A 35 -0.65 -1.17 5.03
CA LYS A 35 0.59 -0.39 5.07
C LYS A 35 0.31 1.10 5.26
N TYR A 36 -0.72 1.64 4.61
CA TYR A 36 -1.16 3.02 4.79
C TYR A 36 -1.50 3.32 6.26
N PHE A 37 -2.36 2.50 6.87
CA PHE A 37 -2.75 2.69 8.28
C PHE A 37 -1.64 2.42 9.28
N ALA A 38 -0.65 1.58 8.95
CA ALA A 38 0.52 1.39 9.79
C ALA A 38 1.39 2.66 9.84
N LEU A 39 1.61 3.30 8.69
CA LEU A 39 2.38 4.54 8.60
C LEU A 39 1.70 5.71 9.32
N ASP A 40 0.36 5.75 9.28
CA ASP A 40 -0.44 6.75 9.99
C ASP A 40 -0.28 6.57 11.51
N LYS A 41 -0.36 5.32 12.01
CA LYS A 41 -0.14 5.02 13.43
C LYS A 41 1.28 5.30 13.91
N GLU A 42 2.29 5.00 13.09
CA GLU A 42 3.69 5.33 13.41
C GLU A 42 3.90 6.86 13.49
N SER A 43 3.09 7.65 12.78
CA SER A 43 3.16 9.12 12.83
C SER A 43 2.50 9.71 14.08
N ASP A 44 1.55 8.99 14.70
CA ASP A 44 0.87 9.39 15.94
C ASP A 44 1.65 8.99 17.22
N GLU A 45 2.52 7.97 17.18
CA GLU A 45 3.33 7.54 18.33
C GLU A 45 4.60 8.40 18.56
N GLU A 46 4.90 9.36 17.67
CA GLU A 46 6.00 10.33 17.81
C GLU A 46 5.56 11.74 18.28
N GLN A 47 4.31 11.94 18.72
CA GLN A 47 3.83 13.18 19.37
C GLN A 47 3.58 13.01 20.87
#